data_AF-A0A9N9LLL2-F1
#
_entry.id   AF-A0A9N9LLL2-F1
#
_cell.length_a   1.000
_cell.length_b   1.000
_cell.length_c   1.000
_cell.angle_alpha   90.00
_cell.angle_beta   90.00
_cell.angle_gamma   90.00
#
_symmetry.space_group_name_H-M   'P 1'
#
loop_
_entity.id
_entity.type
_entity.pdbx_description
1 polymer ?
#
loop_
_entity_poly.entity_id
_entity_poly.type
_entity_poly.pdbx_seq_one_letter_code
_entity_poly.pdbx_strand_id
1 'polypeptide(L)'
;MSFSLNDQLTWRVTEEFPVRKVDGMDWERCAPLHNLIVELGLTGSGKVLADTLGKTWWDRHITDKTLEEEWTRRLTPSLKLFLQSACDETQHDNFFYYASGLTWPSEFFNESWDNDEYDVVRLYQMTNLNIESHLDGVNFDQGANDAIFCTYIHDHCIVTNGRIVWDPLEVILTAWLGMIDTGKVIVSPDAFAVSNFNRLSTIVECLLEDPTL
;
A
#
# COMPACT_ATOMS: atom_id res chain seq x y z
N MET A 1 21.23 -3.06 -15.83
CA MET A 1 21.34 -4.27 -14.99
C MET A 1 20.03 -5.05 -15.11
N SER A 2 19.89 -6.25 -14.54
CA SER A 2 18.63 -7.00 -14.57
C SER A 2 18.02 -7.07 -13.17
N PHE A 3 16.70 -6.96 -13.08
CA PHE A 3 15.96 -7.23 -11.85
C PHE A 3 16.24 -8.65 -11.33
N SER A 4 16.30 -8.80 -10.01
CA SER A 4 16.49 -10.08 -9.32
C SER A 4 15.73 -10.08 -7.99
N LEU A 5 14.85 -11.07 -7.81
CA LEU A 5 14.17 -11.32 -6.54
C LEU A 5 15.14 -11.58 -5.38
N ASN A 6 16.35 -12.05 -5.67
CA ASN A 6 17.35 -12.36 -4.65
C ASN A 6 18.28 -11.17 -4.34
N ASP A 7 18.10 -10.03 -5.01
CA ASP A 7 18.92 -8.84 -4.82
C ASP A 7 18.03 -7.61 -4.62
N GLN A 8 17.88 -7.21 -3.36
CA GLN A 8 17.07 -6.08 -2.92
C GLN A 8 17.48 -4.75 -3.58
N LEU A 9 18.76 -4.60 -3.98
CA LEU A 9 19.24 -3.40 -4.65
C LEU A 9 18.61 -3.20 -6.05
N THR A 10 17.98 -4.24 -6.59
CA THR A 10 17.36 -4.22 -7.92
C THR A 10 15.85 -4.01 -7.89
N TRP A 11 15.23 -3.98 -6.70
CA TRP A 11 13.77 -3.94 -6.57
C TRP A 11 13.19 -2.56 -6.83
N ARG A 12 13.88 -1.50 -6.38
CA ARG A 12 13.42 -0.12 -6.52
C ARG A 12 13.43 0.32 -7.97
N VAL A 13 12.45 1.13 -8.35
CA VAL A 13 12.40 1.77 -9.66
C VAL A 13 13.43 2.90 -9.71
N THR A 14 14.45 2.74 -10.55
CA THR A 14 15.47 3.77 -10.82
C THR A 14 15.74 3.87 -12.33
N GLU A 15 16.63 4.77 -12.75
CA GLU A 15 17.06 4.83 -14.15
C GLU A 15 17.75 3.52 -14.59
N GLU A 16 18.51 2.88 -13.69
CA GLU A 16 19.20 1.60 -13.93
C GLU A 16 18.27 0.38 -13.89
N PHE A 17 17.18 0.48 -13.11
CA PHE A 17 16.15 -0.55 -12.94
C PHE A 17 14.75 0.05 -13.18
N PRO A 18 14.41 0.40 -14.43
CA PRO A 18 13.13 1.04 -14.72
C PRO A 18 11.95 0.08 -14.50
N VAL A 19 10.74 0.61 -14.62
CA VAL A 19 9.48 -0.16 -14.69
C VAL A 19 9.63 -1.28 -15.72
N ARG A 20 9.32 -2.52 -15.33
CA ARG A 20 9.43 -3.68 -16.23
C ARG A 20 8.21 -3.73 -17.13
N LYS A 21 8.39 -4.24 -18.35
CA LYS A 21 7.28 -4.59 -19.24
C LYS A 21 6.90 -6.04 -18.98
N VAL A 22 5.92 -6.24 -18.12
CA VAL A 22 5.34 -7.55 -17.78
C VAL A 22 3.85 -7.56 -18.14
N ASP A 23 3.27 -8.75 -18.22
CA ASP A 23 1.82 -8.90 -18.43
C ASP A 23 1.11 -8.75 -17.08
N GLY A 24 0.28 -7.72 -16.94
CA GLY A 24 -0.35 -7.35 -15.67
C GLY A 24 0.57 -6.54 -14.73
N MET A 25 0.23 -6.52 -13.45
CA MET A 25 1.05 -5.93 -12.40
C MET A 25 2.38 -6.68 -12.23
N ASP A 26 3.46 -5.94 -12.00
CA ASP A 26 4.75 -6.49 -11.55
C ASP A 26 4.69 -6.93 -10.07
N TRP A 27 3.94 -7.99 -9.78
CA TRP A 27 3.74 -8.51 -8.42
C TRP A 27 5.06 -9.00 -7.79
N GLU A 28 5.97 -9.54 -8.60
CA GLU A 28 7.30 -9.99 -8.17
C GLU A 28 8.14 -8.83 -7.62
N ARG A 29 7.93 -7.60 -8.12
CA ARG A 29 8.58 -6.41 -7.59
C ARG A 29 7.76 -5.76 -6.47
N CYS A 30 6.44 -5.66 -6.66
CA CYS A 30 5.56 -4.98 -5.71
C CYS A 30 5.52 -5.67 -4.34
N ALA A 31 5.42 -7.00 -4.30
CA ALA A 31 5.32 -7.71 -3.01
C ALA A 31 6.59 -7.57 -2.15
N PRO A 32 7.83 -7.75 -2.67
CA PRO A 32 9.04 -7.47 -1.88
C PRO A 32 9.18 -6.01 -1.44
N LEU A 33 8.80 -5.03 -2.28
CA LEU A 33 8.80 -3.62 -1.89
C LEU A 33 7.83 -3.34 -0.74
N HIS A 34 6.60 -3.87 -0.82
CA HIS A 34 5.62 -3.78 0.25
C HIS A 34 6.12 -4.43 1.54
N ASN A 35 6.61 -5.67 1.45
CA ASN A 35 7.11 -6.42 2.60
C ASN A 35 8.32 -5.74 3.26
N LEU A 36 9.17 -5.07 2.48
CA LEU A 36 10.28 -4.28 3.01
C LEU A 36 9.79 -3.09 3.84
N ILE A 37 8.73 -2.39 3.40
CA ILE A 37 8.13 -1.30 4.19
C ILE A 37 7.59 -1.86 5.52
N VAL A 38 6.89 -3.00 5.49
CA VAL A 38 6.41 -3.69 6.70
C VAL A 38 7.58 -4.04 7.64
N GLU A 39 8.65 -4.63 7.10
CA GLU A 39 9.85 -5.01 7.86
C GLU A 39 10.52 -3.81 8.53
N LEU A 40 10.66 -2.70 7.80
CA LEU A 40 11.22 -1.45 8.33
C LEU A 40 10.34 -0.87 9.43
N GLY A 41 9.01 -0.87 9.26
CA GLY A 41 8.06 -0.43 10.28
C GLY A 41 8.13 -1.26 11.55
N LEU A 42 8.17 -2.59 11.42
CA LEU A 42 8.31 -3.52 12.55
C LEU A 42 9.63 -3.34 13.30
N THR A 43 10.74 -3.31 12.55
CA THR A 43 12.09 -3.15 13.10
C THR A 43 12.24 -1.82 13.82
N GLY A 44 11.77 -0.72 13.21
CA GLY A 44 11.82 0.61 13.81
C GLY A 44 10.94 0.76 15.06
N SER A 45 9.83 0.01 15.14
CA SER A 45 8.92 0.03 16.29
C SER A 45 9.42 -0.84 17.46
N GLY A 46 10.53 -1.57 17.28
CA GLY A 46 11.05 -2.51 18.28
C GLY A 46 10.19 -3.77 18.48
N LYS A 47 9.29 -4.08 17.53
CA LYS A 47 8.47 -5.31 17.58
C LYS A 47 9.23 -6.48 16.95
N VAL A 48 8.90 -7.71 17.37
CA VAL A 48 9.59 -8.94 16.92
C VAL A 48 9.04 -9.38 15.56
N LEU A 49 9.91 -9.42 14.54
CA LEU A 49 9.59 -9.80 13.15
C LEU A 49 8.86 -11.15 13.00
N ALA A 50 9.19 -12.11 13.87
CA ALA A 50 8.75 -13.51 13.77
C ALA A 50 7.23 -13.71 13.95
N ASP A 51 6.55 -12.82 14.67
CA ASP A 51 5.11 -12.97 14.96
C ASP A 51 4.22 -12.32 13.89
N THR A 52 4.76 -11.45 13.02
CA THR A 52 3.96 -10.59 12.12
C THR A 52 4.19 -10.84 10.63
N LEU A 53 5.43 -11.14 10.18
CA LEU A 53 5.71 -11.42 8.76
C LEU A 53 5.22 -12.79 8.27
N GLY A 54 4.64 -13.61 9.16
CA GLY A 54 4.32 -15.01 8.87
C GLY A 54 3.04 -15.26 8.08
N LYS A 55 2.20 -14.24 7.82
CA LYS A 55 0.93 -14.42 7.10
C LYS A 55 0.73 -13.36 6.04
N THR A 56 0.41 -13.82 4.83
CA THR A 56 0.04 -12.96 3.71
C THR A 56 -1.38 -12.44 3.89
N TRP A 57 -1.73 -11.39 3.15
CA TRP A 57 -3.10 -10.90 3.09
C TRP A 57 -4.06 -12.02 2.70
N TRP A 58 -3.69 -12.80 1.68
CA TRP A 58 -4.50 -13.92 1.22
C TRP A 58 -4.71 -14.97 2.31
N ASP A 59 -3.63 -15.43 2.98
CA ASP A 59 -3.71 -16.45 4.03
C ASP A 59 -4.58 -16.02 5.21
N ARG A 60 -4.63 -14.72 5.49
CA ARG A 60 -5.40 -14.20 6.63
C ARG A 60 -6.88 -14.04 6.30
N HIS A 61 -7.22 -13.62 5.09
CA HIS A 61 -8.58 -13.22 4.75
C HIS A 61 -9.36 -14.26 3.93
N ILE A 62 -8.68 -15.04 3.10
CA ILE A 62 -9.31 -16.03 2.23
C ILE A 62 -9.25 -17.39 2.92
N THR A 63 -10.23 -17.62 3.81
CA THR A 63 -10.20 -18.72 4.79
C THR A 63 -10.94 -19.99 4.36
N ASP A 64 -11.71 -19.93 3.26
CA ASP A 64 -12.42 -21.08 2.72
C ASP A 64 -12.49 -21.05 1.19
N LYS A 65 -12.87 -22.20 0.63
CA LYS A 65 -12.91 -22.43 -0.82
C LYS A 65 -13.93 -21.56 -1.55
N THR A 66 -15.05 -21.22 -0.91
CA THR A 66 -16.10 -20.38 -1.50
C THR A 66 -15.58 -18.96 -1.69
N LEU A 67 -14.91 -18.41 -0.67
CA LEU A 67 -14.22 -17.12 -0.75
C LEU A 67 -13.11 -17.16 -1.81
N GLU A 68 -12.32 -18.23 -1.86
CA GLU A 68 -11.27 -18.38 -2.87
C GLU A 68 -11.84 -18.34 -4.30
N GLU A 69 -12.93 -19.05 -4.56
CA GLU A 69 -13.60 -19.06 -5.87
C GLU A 69 -14.18 -17.70 -6.24
N GLU A 70 -14.76 -16.98 -5.27
CA GLU A 70 -15.27 -15.62 -5.46
C GLU A 70 -14.14 -14.64 -5.81
N TRP A 71 -13.10 -14.59 -4.98
CA TRP A 71 -11.99 -13.66 -5.15
C TRP A 71 -11.18 -13.95 -6.41
N THR A 72 -10.98 -15.22 -6.75
CA THR A 72 -10.33 -15.63 -8.01
C THR A 72 -11.11 -15.17 -9.25
N ARG A 73 -12.44 -15.00 -9.15
CA ARG A 73 -13.27 -14.50 -10.26
C ARG A 73 -13.16 -12.99 -10.43
N ARG A 74 -12.98 -12.26 -9.33
CA ARG A 74 -12.98 -10.79 -9.29
C ARG A 74 -11.61 -10.17 -9.51
N LEU A 75 -10.53 -10.92 -9.22
CA LEU A 75 -9.17 -10.41 -9.32
C LEU A 75 -8.49 -10.83 -10.62
N THR A 76 -7.65 -9.95 -11.14
CA THR A 76 -6.66 -10.34 -12.15
C THR A 76 -5.63 -11.31 -11.58
N PRO A 77 -5.04 -12.19 -12.41
CA PRO A 77 -4.04 -13.15 -11.95
C PRO A 77 -2.85 -12.52 -11.23
N SER A 78 -2.35 -11.38 -11.73
CA SER A 78 -1.22 -10.67 -11.13
C SER A 78 -1.55 -10.04 -9.78
N LEU A 79 -2.74 -9.45 -9.63
CA LEU A 79 -3.15 -8.88 -8.34
C LEU A 79 -3.38 -9.98 -7.29
N LYS A 80 -3.95 -11.12 -7.68
CA LYS A 80 -4.05 -12.29 -6.81
C LYS A 80 -2.67 -12.74 -6.31
N LEU A 81 -1.70 -12.88 -7.22
CA LEU A 81 -0.32 -13.29 -6.85
C LEU A 81 0.35 -12.28 -5.92
N PHE A 82 0.10 -10.98 -6.12
CA PHE A 82 0.54 -9.93 -5.19
C PHE A 82 -0.05 -10.14 -3.79
N LEU A 83 -1.37 -10.31 -3.66
CA LEU A 83 -2.03 -10.52 -2.35
C LEU A 83 -1.63 -11.84 -1.67
N GLN A 84 -1.25 -12.84 -2.46
CA GLN A 84 -0.69 -14.11 -1.98
C GLN A 84 0.78 -14.01 -1.55
N SER A 85 1.45 -12.89 -1.82
CA SER A 85 2.88 -12.67 -1.54
C SER A 85 3.12 -11.51 -0.57
N ALA A 86 2.19 -10.56 -0.50
CA ALA A 86 2.22 -9.41 0.38
C ALA A 86 1.84 -9.83 1.81
N CYS A 87 2.75 -9.58 2.76
CA CYS A 87 2.49 -9.73 4.17
C CYS A 87 1.36 -8.81 4.59
N ASP A 88 0.51 -9.27 5.51
CA ASP A 88 -0.56 -8.43 6.02
C ASP A 88 -0.33 -8.05 7.49
N GLU A 89 -0.33 -6.74 7.69
CA GLU A 89 0.06 -5.97 8.86
C GLU A 89 -1.16 -5.76 9.76
N THR A 90 -1.60 -6.79 10.46
CA THR A 90 -2.82 -6.68 11.28
C THR A 90 -2.61 -6.14 12.68
N GLN A 91 -1.45 -5.52 12.97
CA GLN A 91 -1.08 -5.11 14.34
C GLN A 91 -0.54 -3.69 14.45
N HIS A 92 -0.55 -2.93 13.37
CA HIS A 92 -0.11 -1.54 13.35
C HIS A 92 -1.22 -0.67 12.80
N ASP A 93 -1.34 0.52 13.37
CA ASP A 93 -2.39 1.45 12.97
C ASP A 93 -2.06 2.13 11.62
N ASN A 94 -0.80 2.06 11.15
CA ASN A 94 -0.33 2.67 9.90
C ASN A 94 0.86 1.95 9.21
N PHE A 95 0.64 1.46 7.98
CA PHE A 95 1.67 0.93 7.06
C PHE A 95 2.66 2.00 6.60
N PHE A 96 2.14 3.17 6.23
CA PHE A 96 2.89 4.33 5.78
C PHE A 96 2.16 5.61 6.23
N TYR A 97 2.81 6.78 6.13
CA TYR A 97 2.21 8.05 6.55
C TYR A 97 0.82 8.32 5.97
N TYR A 98 0.61 7.95 4.70
CA TYR A 98 -0.65 8.16 3.98
C TYR A 98 -1.53 6.90 3.90
N ALA A 99 -1.05 5.74 4.33
CA ALA A 99 -1.73 4.46 4.13
C ALA A 99 -1.75 3.64 5.43
N SER A 100 -2.94 3.21 5.86
CA SER A 100 -3.09 2.41 7.07
C SER A 100 -2.66 0.95 6.89
N GLY A 101 -2.71 0.44 5.65
CA GLY A 101 -2.40 -0.95 5.30
C GLY A 101 -3.14 -1.40 4.05
N LEU A 102 -2.95 -2.65 3.65
CA LEU A 102 -3.79 -3.27 2.62
C LEU A 102 -5.24 -3.27 3.09
N THR A 103 -6.16 -2.95 2.17
CA THR A 103 -7.57 -2.77 2.50
C THR A 103 -8.21 -4.09 2.97
N TRP A 104 -9.12 -4.00 3.93
CA TRP A 104 -9.90 -5.15 4.38
C TRP A 104 -10.82 -5.69 3.27
N PRO A 105 -11.09 -7.00 3.22
CA PRO A 105 -11.93 -7.62 2.19
C PRO A 105 -13.29 -6.92 1.95
N SER A 106 -13.93 -6.42 3.00
CA SER A 106 -15.24 -5.75 2.91
C SER A 106 -15.20 -4.39 2.22
N GLU A 107 -14.04 -3.74 2.19
CA GLU A 107 -13.84 -2.39 1.65
C GLU A 107 -12.98 -2.39 0.36
N PHE A 108 -12.52 -3.58 -0.07
CA PHE A 108 -11.58 -3.75 -1.17
C PHE A 108 -12.17 -3.31 -2.52
N PHE A 109 -13.45 -3.61 -2.71
CA PHE A 109 -14.22 -3.23 -3.89
C PHE A 109 -15.19 -2.13 -3.48
N ASN A 110 -14.86 -0.88 -3.81
CA ASN A 110 -15.65 0.29 -3.43
C ASN A 110 -16.71 0.58 -4.49
N GLU A 111 -17.97 0.70 -4.07
CA GLU A 111 -19.12 1.05 -4.92
C GLU A 111 -18.92 2.36 -5.71
N SER A 112 -18.11 3.29 -5.19
CA SER A 112 -17.80 4.57 -5.87
C SER A 112 -17.07 4.38 -7.20
N TRP A 113 -16.44 3.22 -7.38
CA TRP A 113 -15.70 2.82 -8.58
C TRP A 113 -16.41 1.70 -9.35
N ASP A 114 -17.50 1.15 -8.81
CA ASP A 114 -18.28 0.05 -9.37
C ASP A 114 -19.21 0.58 -10.48
N ASN A 115 -18.61 0.99 -11.59
CA ASN A 115 -19.30 1.14 -12.86
C ASN A 115 -18.75 0.10 -13.85
N ASP A 116 -19.51 -0.25 -14.88
CA ASP A 116 -19.11 -1.27 -15.88
C ASP A 116 -17.81 -0.89 -16.66
N GLU A 117 -17.24 0.29 -16.41
CA GLU A 117 -16.10 0.87 -17.13
C GLU A 117 -14.77 0.70 -16.38
N TYR A 118 -14.77 0.67 -15.05
CA TYR A 118 -13.55 0.65 -14.23
C TYR A 118 -13.46 -0.62 -13.38
N ASP A 119 -12.40 -1.40 -13.58
CA ASP A 119 -12.06 -2.54 -12.74
C ASP A 119 -11.10 -2.10 -11.61
N VAL A 120 -11.54 -1.13 -10.81
CA VAL A 120 -10.70 -0.44 -9.80
C VAL A 120 -10.98 -0.98 -8.40
N VAL A 121 -9.91 -1.28 -7.66
CA VAL A 121 -9.96 -1.71 -6.26
C VAL A 121 -9.26 -0.72 -5.35
N ARG A 122 -9.75 -0.55 -4.12
CA ARG A 122 -9.02 0.20 -3.10
C ARG A 122 -7.96 -0.72 -2.52
N LEU A 123 -6.71 -0.61 -2.99
CA LEU A 123 -5.63 -1.50 -2.59
C LEU A 123 -5.06 -1.16 -1.21
N TYR A 124 -4.86 0.13 -0.92
CA TYR A 124 -4.44 0.59 0.40
C TYR A 124 -5.45 1.61 0.95
N GLN A 125 -5.92 1.38 2.17
CA GLN A 125 -6.78 2.34 2.86
C GLN A 125 -5.94 3.55 3.31
N MET A 126 -6.48 4.76 3.16
CA MET A 126 -5.82 5.97 3.66
C MET A 126 -5.76 6.01 5.19
N THR A 127 -4.61 6.43 5.74
CA THR A 127 -4.46 6.75 7.17
C THR A 127 -5.44 7.84 7.60
N ASN A 128 -6.08 7.65 8.74
CA ASN A 128 -6.92 8.69 9.32
C ASN A 128 -6.08 9.82 9.93
N LEU A 129 -5.77 10.81 9.10
CA LEU A 129 -5.04 12.02 9.48
C LEU A 129 -5.97 13.12 10.05
N ASN A 130 -7.23 12.79 10.41
CA ASN A 130 -8.30 13.73 10.79
C ASN A 130 -8.55 14.83 9.73
N ILE A 131 -8.30 14.53 8.46
CA ILE A 131 -8.44 15.48 7.36
C ILE A 131 -9.90 15.53 6.89
N GLU A 132 -10.54 14.37 6.68
CA GLU A 132 -11.91 14.25 6.16
C GLU A 132 -12.62 12.98 6.66
N SER A 133 -13.96 12.92 6.52
CA SER A 133 -14.79 11.80 7.03
C SER A 133 -14.93 10.61 6.08
N HIS A 134 -14.53 10.74 4.81
CA HIS A 134 -14.63 9.68 3.80
C HIS A 134 -13.33 9.56 3.01
N LEU A 135 -12.33 8.98 3.66
CA LEU A 135 -11.00 8.78 3.11
C LEU A 135 -10.99 7.58 2.17
N ASP A 136 -10.20 7.65 1.10
CA ASP A 136 -10.08 6.58 0.12
C ASP A 136 -8.74 5.84 0.25
N GLY A 137 -7.66 6.40 -0.31
CA GLY A 137 -6.32 5.83 -0.26
C GLY A 137 -5.78 5.50 -1.64
N VAL A 138 -5.00 4.43 -1.76
CA VAL A 138 -4.44 4.00 -3.05
C VAL A 138 -5.45 3.10 -3.75
N ASN A 139 -5.96 3.57 -4.88
CA ASN A 139 -6.79 2.80 -5.79
C ASN A 139 -5.92 2.20 -6.89
N PHE A 140 -6.24 0.98 -7.32
CA PHE A 140 -5.51 0.24 -8.35
C PHE A 140 -6.48 -0.20 -9.44
N ASP A 141 -6.22 0.19 -10.68
CA ASP A 141 -6.96 -0.26 -11.86
C ASP A 141 -6.39 -1.60 -12.32
N GLN A 142 -7.19 -2.66 -12.21
CA GLN A 142 -6.80 -4.00 -12.59
C GLN A 142 -6.62 -4.17 -14.11
N GLY A 143 -7.33 -3.38 -14.91
CA GLY A 143 -7.26 -3.40 -16.37
C GLY A 143 -6.02 -2.68 -16.89
N ALA A 144 -5.74 -1.49 -16.35
CA ALA A 144 -4.58 -0.68 -16.74
C ALA A 144 -3.28 -1.08 -16.04
N ASN A 145 -3.37 -1.74 -14.87
CA ASN A 145 -2.25 -2.11 -13.99
C ASN A 145 -1.49 -0.92 -13.42
N ASP A 146 -2.20 0.16 -13.14
CA ASP A 146 -1.69 1.37 -12.52
C ASP A 146 -2.49 1.73 -11.26
N ALA A 147 -1.93 2.63 -10.47
CA ALA A 147 -2.43 3.03 -9.18
C ALA A 147 -2.43 4.55 -9.03
N ILE A 148 -3.32 5.03 -8.17
CA ILE A 148 -3.41 6.44 -7.81
C ILE A 148 -3.78 6.61 -6.35
N PHE A 149 -3.22 7.63 -5.71
CA PHE A 149 -3.60 8.03 -4.37
C PHE A 149 -4.73 9.07 -4.42
N CYS A 150 -5.86 8.73 -3.81
CA CYS A 150 -7.04 9.58 -3.63
C CYS A 150 -7.21 9.93 -2.16
N THR A 151 -7.34 11.22 -1.86
CA THR A 151 -7.59 11.71 -0.50
C THR A 151 -9.03 11.52 -0.05
N TYR A 152 -9.96 11.57 -1.02
CA TYR A 152 -11.40 11.57 -0.80
C TYR A 152 -12.12 10.62 -1.76
N ILE A 153 -13.19 9.97 -1.31
CA ILE A 153 -13.96 9.01 -2.13
C ILE A 153 -14.57 9.61 -3.40
N HIS A 154 -14.77 10.93 -3.49
CA HIS A 154 -15.27 11.58 -4.70
C HIS A 154 -14.17 12.08 -5.64
N ASP A 155 -12.89 11.84 -5.31
CA ASP A 155 -11.77 12.15 -6.20
C ASP A 155 -11.85 11.33 -7.50
N HIS A 156 -12.62 10.22 -7.54
CA HIS A 156 -12.78 9.37 -8.72
C HIS A 156 -13.09 10.19 -9.99
N CYS A 157 -14.00 11.18 -9.93
CA CYS A 157 -14.38 11.99 -11.09
C CYS A 157 -13.27 12.93 -11.58
N ILE A 158 -12.32 13.26 -10.69
CA ILE A 158 -11.15 14.08 -11.01
C ILE A 158 -10.06 13.20 -11.61
N VAL A 159 -9.83 12.02 -11.07
CA VAL A 159 -8.73 11.14 -11.50
C VAL A 159 -9.05 10.29 -12.73
N THR A 160 -10.32 10.12 -13.07
CA THR A 160 -10.77 9.39 -14.29
C THR A 160 -11.02 10.28 -15.50
N ASN A 161 -10.88 11.61 -15.38
CA ASN A 161 -11.18 12.54 -16.49
C ASN A 161 -10.09 12.60 -17.60
N GLY A 162 -9.10 11.71 -17.55
CA GLY A 162 -8.00 11.61 -18.50
C GLY A 162 -6.89 12.67 -18.35
N ARG A 163 -6.91 13.49 -17.29
CA ARG A 163 -5.88 14.54 -17.06
C ARG A 163 -4.81 14.14 -16.05
N ILE A 164 -5.09 13.17 -15.20
CA ILE A 164 -4.18 12.71 -14.16
C ILE A 164 -3.59 11.38 -14.61
N VAL A 165 -2.27 11.29 -14.55
CA VAL A 165 -1.53 10.08 -14.86
C VAL A 165 -1.51 9.21 -13.60
N TRP A 166 -1.84 7.94 -13.78
CA TRP A 166 -1.73 6.91 -12.75
C TRP A 166 -0.36 6.24 -12.91
N ASP A 167 0.22 5.79 -11.80
CA ASP A 167 1.57 5.23 -11.77
C ASP A 167 1.52 3.72 -11.45
N PRO A 168 2.40 2.89 -12.03
CA PRO A 168 2.55 1.51 -11.58
C PRO A 168 2.82 1.44 -10.08
N LEU A 169 2.27 0.44 -9.39
CA LEU A 169 2.36 0.35 -7.93
C LEU A 169 3.81 0.35 -7.41
N GLU A 170 4.73 -0.29 -8.13
CA GLU A 170 6.15 -0.31 -7.75
C GLU A 170 6.79 1.09 -7.72
N VAL A 171 6.26 2.06 -8.48
CA VAL A 171 6.71 3.46 -8.45
C VAL A 171 6.29 4.10 -7.14
N ILE A 172 5.02 3.92 -6.74
CA ILE A 172 4.48 4.43 -5.47
C ILE A 172 5.25 3.84 -4.28
N LEU A 173 5.42 2.52 -4.24
CA LEU A 173 6.14 1.84 -3.16
C LEU A 173 7.63 2.25 -3.12
N THR A 174 8.27 2.45 -4.28
CA THR A 174 9.64 2.97 -4.36
C THR A 174 9.72 4.39 -3.80
N ALA A 175 8.75 5.25 -4.11
CA ALA A 175 8.71 6.61 -3.58
C ALA A 175 8.56 6.63 -2.06
N TRP A 176 7.70 5.77 -1.49
CA TRP A 176 7.52 5.62 -0.05
C TRP A 176 8.81 5.18 0.65
N LEU A 177 9.51 4.18 0.10
CA LEU A 177 10.82 3.79 0.59
C LEU A 177 11.87 4.91 0.47
N GLY A 178 11.79 5.74 -0.59
CA GLY A 178 12.64 6.94 -0.71
C GLY A 178 12.36 7.98 0.38
N MET A 179 11.10 8.15 0.78
CA MET A 179 10.74 9.02 1.91
C MET A 179 11.25 8.49 3.25
N ILE A 180 11.27 7.15 3.43
CA ILE A 180 11.87 6.51 4.60
C ILE A 180 13.39 6.72 4.62
N ASP A 181 14.08 6.43 3.51
CA ASP A 181 15.54 6.57 3.42
C ASP A 181 16.03 8.00 3.67
N THR A 182 15.25 8.99 3.22
CA THR A 182 15.56 10.41 3.40
C THR A 182 15.16 10.95 4.78
N GLY A 183 14.55 10.12 5.63
CA GLY A 183 14.07 10.51 6.95
C GLY A 183 12.86 11.45 6.92
N LYS A 184 12.23 11.65 5.76
CA LYS A 184 10.97 12.43 5.67
C LYS A 184 9.83 11.75 6.41
N VAL A 185 9.89 10.42 6.49
CA VAL A 185 8.94 9.54 7.15
C VAL A 185 9.74 8.67 8.11
N ILE A 186 9.46 8.76 9.41
CA ILE A 186 10.17 8.01 10.45
C ILE A 186 9.25 7.10 11.23
N VAL A 187 9.76 5.94 11.64
CA VAL A 187 9.01 5.05 12.52
C VAL A 187 8.97 5.66 13.93
N SER A 188 7.76 5.88 14.45
CA SER A 188 7.55 6.40 15.80
C SER A 188 7.25 5.25 16.76
N PRO A 189 8.04 5.06 17.83
CA PRO A 189 7.69 4.13 18.90
C PRO A 189 6.39 4.57 19.59
N ASP A 190 5.52 3.62 19.94
CA ASP A 190 4.24 3.83 20.63
C ASP A 190 4.32 4.64 21.96
N ALA A 191 5.53 5.01 22.43
CA ALA A 191 5.79 5.74 23.66
C ALA A 191 5.58 7.27 23.59
N PHE A 192 5.36 7.86 22.41
CA PHE A 192 5.10 9.30 22.26
C PHE A 192 3.61 9.67 22.13
N ALA A 193 2.69 8.75 22.42
CA ALA A 193 1.29 9.09 22.66
C ALA A 193 1.17 9.94 23.94
N VAL A 194 1.46 11.23 23.81
CA VAL A 194 1.21 12.24 24.85
C VAL A 194 -0.27 12.21 25.13
N SER A 195 -0.58 11.92 26.39
CA SER A 195 -1.90 11.91 26.98
C SER A 195 -2.71 13.16 26.59
N ASN A 196 -3.65 13.01 25.66
CA ASN A 196 -5.03 13.49 25.75
C ASN A 196 -5.75 13.24 24.42
N PHE A 197 -6.96 12.68 24.52
CA PHE A 197 -7.93 12.32 23.47
C PHE A 197 -7.81 10.92 22.86
N ASN A 198 -8.65 10.04 23.42
CA ASN A 198 -9.18 8.76 22.92
C ASN A 198 -8.59 8.19 21.62
N ARG A 199 -7.76 7.15 21.81
CA ARG A 199 -7.42 6.06 20.88
C ARG A 199 -6.94 6.48 19.48
N LEU A 200 -5.67 6.90 19.40
CA LEU A 200 -4.86 6.87 18.19
C LEU A 200 -3.45 6.43 18.61
N SER A 201 -3.03 5.21 18.26
CA SER A 201 -1.65 4.75 18.40
C SER A 201 -0.96 4.74 17.02
N THR A 202 0.36 4.86 17.04
CA THR A 202 1.30 4.87 15.90
C THR A 202 1.02 5.90 14.78
N ILE A 203 1.30 7.19 15.02
CA ILE A 203 1.54 8.17 13.94
C ILE A 203 3.01 8.08 13.55
N VAL A 204 3.29 7.71 12.30
CA VAL A 204 4.55 8.03 11.63
C VAL A 204 4.53 9.54 11.39
N GLU A 205 5.47 10.30 11.94
CA GLU A 205 5.49 11.76 11.74
C GLU A 205 6.21 12.10 10.43
N CYS A 206 5.59 12.97 9.62
CA CYS A 206 6.30 13.65 8.53
C CYS A 206 7.11 14.80 9.11
N LEU A 207 8.42 14.79 8.92
CA LEU A 207 9.25 15.97 9.19
C LEU A 207 8.98 17.00 8.09
N LEU A 208 8.10 17.97 8.36
CA LEU A 208 8.05 19.18 7.54
C LEU A 208 9.37 19.93 7.77
N GLU A 209 10.15 20.12 6.71
CA GLU A 209 11.37 20.92 6.76
C GLU A 209 11.03 22.30 7.35
N ASP A 210 11.78 22.71 8.37
CA ASP A 210 11.69 24.04 8.96
C ASP A 210 11.95 25.07 7.85
N PRO A 211 11.00 25.97 7.51
CA PRO A 211 11.16 26.92 6.41
C PRO A 211 12.17 28.05 6.71
N THR A 212 13.11 27.86 7.66
CA THR A 212 14.08 28.86 8.10
C THR A 212 15.56 28.47 7.99
N LEU A 213 15.92 27.55 7.08
CA LEU A 213 17.33 27.33 6.66
C LEU A 213 17.60 27.78 5.22
#